data_AF-A0A0D2PWZ3-F1
#
_entry.id   AF-A0A0D2PWZ3-F1
#
_cell.length_a   1.000
_cell.length_b   1.000
_cell.length_c   1.000
_cell.angle_alpha   90.00
_cell.angle_beta   90.00
_cell.angle_gamma   90.00
#
_symmetry.space_group_name_H-M   'P 1'
#
loop_
_entity.id
_entity.type
_entity.pdbx_description
1 polymer ?
#
loop_
_entity_poly.entity_id
_entity_poly.type
_entity_poly.pdbx_seq_one_letter_code
_entity_poly.pdbx_strand_id
1 'polypeptide(L)'
;MDLDSKSDDYKPFGTFLLCCEDGCTWSENPEAVSELLMAVETEDAGNEEWTINVYSRIIEQLESMIVRKGISQVNESILNSLRAGTTLQTEAIRIRNEQLLIKKLEELEEICLFNKGKAFDPAKKLNVIKIKMAELEWYKKVAKANETGYYDCYKKQLSRRDRDVIKHKKFLTNYWKEVVAQNERKPQKQLVYLRSRWLYAGTTYRRMVEPLDIADYYRDNGSNYVTTGRSHHYIKLQQWLEEDEKQSRFRIDTKKQNVDVILTDDSCFWAHVEEARLWCKSLKTADVGMISERVCLRQKLMEFEVYVMEQIKKYAVSSEIFLKGSSFMQWWKEYEMLIEPHHNSPLTDFIRNCKFQQYASGCLVLN
;
A
#
# COMPACT_ATOMS: atom_id res chain seq x y z
N MET A 1 -42.87 -6.75 32.40
CA MET A 1 -41.88 -5.98 31.62
C MET A 1 -41.82 -6.66 30.29
N ASP A 2 -42.54 -6.09 29.33
CA ASP A 2 -42.58 -6.56 27.95
C ASP A 2 -41.18 -6.41 27.36
N LEU A 3 -40.57 -7.55 26.99
CA LEU A 3 -39.36 -7.60 26.17
C LEU A 3 -39.79 -7.30 24.74
N ASP A 4 -39.84 -6.00 24.44
CA ASP A 4 -40.08 -5.50 23.09
C ASP A 4 -39.00 -6.05 22.15
N SER A 5 -39.46 -6.74 21.12
CA SER A 5 -38.68 -7.29 20.03
C SER A 5 -37.95 -6.18 19.27
N LYS A 6 -36.61 -6.14 19.39
CA LYS A 6 -35.71 -5.51 18.41
C LYS A 6 -34.32 -6.14 18.50
N SER A 7 -34.15 -7.22 17.75
CA SER A 7 -32.87 -7.90 17.50
C SER A 7 -32.21 -7.37 16.21
N ASP A 8 -32.18 -6.04 16.01
CA ASP A 8 -31.57 -5.44 14.80
C ASP A 8 -30.12 -4.93 15.02
N ASP A 9 -29.64 -4.88 16.27
CA ASP A 9 -28.32 -4.31 16.59
C ASP A 9 -27.16 -5.32 16.53
N TYR A 10 -27.45 -6.62 16.61
CA TYR A 10 -26.43 -7.67 16.58
C TYR A 10 -26.43 -8.43 15.26
N LYS A 11 -25.24 -8.59 14.67
CA LYS A 11 -25.02 -9.40 13.47
C LYS A 11 -24.11 -10.58 13.75
N PRO A 12 -24.40 -11.77 13.19
CA PRO A 12 -23.48 -12.90 13.27
C PRO A 12 -22.16 -12.55 12.57
N PHE A 13 -21.04 -13.08 13.09
CA PHE A 13 -19.72 -12.94 12.47
C PHE A 13 -18.91 -14.24 12.61
N GLY A 14 -18.12 -14.56 11.58
CA GLY A 14 -17.36 -15.81 11.53
C GLY A 14 -18.12 -16.94 10.85
N THR A 15 -17.61 -18.16 10.99
CA THR A 15 -18.22 -19.37 10.43
C THR A 15 -19.16 -19.98 11.46
N PHE A 16 -20.42 -20.15 11.08
CA PHE A 16 -21.43 -20.83 11.89
C PHE A 16 -21.61 -22.26 11.40
N LEU A 17 -21.60 -23.22 12.33
CA LEU A 17 -21.99 -24.60 12.11
C LEU A 17 -23.30 -24.83 12.86
N LEU A 18 -24.38 -25.06 12.12
CA LEU A 18 -25.72 -25.31 12.62
C LEU A 18 -25.96 -26.83 12.59
N CYS A 19 -26.31 -27.40 13.73
CA CYS A 19 -26.47 -28.84 13.90
C CYS A 19 -27.89 -29.18 14.33
N CYS A 20 -28.47 -30.18 13.67
CA CYS A 20 -29.73 -30.82 14.03
C CYS A 20 -29.53 -32.34 14.11
N GLU A 21 -30.56 -33.06 14.58
CA GLU A 21 -30.48 -34.52 14.74
C GLU A 21 -30.26 -35.27 13.41
N ASP A 22 -30.66 -34.69 12.28
CA ASP A 22 -30.60 -35.32 10.96
C ASP A 22 -29.37 -34.90 10.13
N GLY A 23 -28.61 -33.90 10.58
CA GLY A 23 -27.50 -33.34 9.83
C GLY A 23 -26.91 -32.05 10.40
N CYS A 24 -25.94 -31.50 9.68
CA CYS A 24 -25.41 -30.17 9.95
C CYS A 24 -25.22 -29.39 8.66
N THR A 25 -25.30 -28.08 8.77
CA THR A 25 -24.97 -27.13 7.71
C THR A 25 -24.03 -26.06 8.25
N TRP A 26 -23.28 -25.42 7.37
CA TRP A 26 -22.41 -24.32 7.75
C TRP A 26 -22.57 -23.15 6.80
N SER A 27 -22.37 -21.95 7.34
CA SER A 27 -22.36 -20.71 6.55
C SER A 27 -21.37 -19.70 7.12
N GLU A 28 -20.72 -18.97 6.23
CA GLU A 28 -19.89 -17.80 6.54
C GLU A 28 -20.61 -16.48 6.23
N ASN A 29 -21.75 -16.54 5.54
CA ASN A 29 -22.51 -15.38 5.14
C ASN A 29 -23.40 -14.94 6.33
N PRO A 30 -23.17 -13.77 6.92
CA PRO A 30 -23.88 -13.37 8.13
C PRO A 30 -25.36 -13.14 7.88
N GLU A 31 -25.75 -12.61 6.72
CA GLU A 31 -27.16 -12.49 6.34
C GLU A 31 -27.80 -13.87 6.20
N ALA A 32 -27.12 -14.84 5.59
CA ALA A 32 -27.64 -16.21 5.48
C ALA A 32 -27.77 -16.89 6.86
N VAL A 33 -26.79 -16.67 7.76
CA VAL A 33 -26.86 -17.18 9.14
C VAL A 33 -28.07 -16.59 9.88
N SER A 34 -28.33 -15.29 9.75
CA SER A 34 -29.51 -14.66 10.35
C SER A 34 -30.81 -15.27 9.84
N GLU A 35 -30.94 -15.51 8.54
CA GLU A 35 -32.13 -16.16 7.97
C GLU A 35 -32.30 -17.60 8.48
N LEU A 36 -31.22 -18.36 8.58
CA LEU A 36 -31.24 -19.73 9.09
C LEU A 36 -31.62 -19.79 10.58
N LEU A 37 -31.08 -18.89 11.40
CA LEU A 37 -31.41 -18.82 12.83
C LEU A 37 -32.89 -18.48 13.05
N MET A 38 -33.41 -17.49 12.31
CA MET A 38 -34.83 -17.12 12.38
C MET A 38 -35.75 -18.26 11.95
N ALA A 39 -35.36 -19.03 10.91
CA ALA A 39 -36.15 -20.16 10.45
C ALA A 39 -36.18 -21.31 11.47
N VAL A 40 -35.06 -21.61 12.13
CA VAL A 40 -34.99 -22.67 13.15
C VAL A 40 -35.78 -22.31 14.41
N GLU A 41 -35.76 -21.04 14.85
CA GLU A 41 -36.54 -20.57 16.01
C GLU A 41 -38.06 -20.70 15.84
N THR A 42 -38.54 -20.74 14.59
CA THR A 42 -39.99 -20.84 14.31
C THR A 42 -40.57 -22.26 14.40
N GLU A 43 -39.73 -23.31 14.44
CA GLU A 43 -40.22 -24.70 14.39
C GLU A 43 -40.42 -25.40 15.76
N ASP A 44 -39.84 -24.93 16.87
CA ASP A 44 -40.07 -25.58 18.18
C ASP A 44 -39.74 -24.69 19.39
N ALA A 45 -40.75 -24.02 19.96
CA ALA A 45 -40.65 -23.34 21.25
C ALA A 45 -41.18 -24.25 22.38
N GLY A 46 -40.60 -25.45 22.51
CA GLY A 46 -40.69 -26.25 23.72
C GLY A 46 -39.71 -25.71 24.77
N ASN A 47 -40.22 -25.26 25.92
CA ASN A 47 -39.42 -24.85 27.08
C ASN A 47 -38.55 -26.02 27.60
N GLU A 48 -37.38 -26.25 27.01
CA GLU A 48 -36.36 -27.12 27.59
C GLU A 48 -35.18 -26.30 28.11
N GLU A 49 -34.85 -26.49 29.38
CA GLU A 49 -33.73 -25.86 30.05
C GLU A 49 -32.42 -26.33 29.40
N TRP A 50 -31.78 -25.45 28.61
CA TRP A 50 -30.55 -25.74 27.86
C TRP A 50 -29.41 -26.09 28.80
N THR A 51 -29.21 -27.37 29.07
CA THR A 51 -28.10 -27.88 29.87
C THR A 51 -26.85 -28.06 29.00
N ILE A 52 -25.67 -27.94 29.61
CA ILE A 52 -24.33 -28.13 29.01
C ILE A 52 -24.19 -29.46 28.22
N ASN A 53 -25.08 -30.43 28.48
CA ASN A 53 -25.12 -31.74 27.80
C ASN A 53 -25.57 -31.71 26.33
N VAL A 54 -26.14 -30.61 25.82
CA VAL A 54 -26.62 -30.53 24.43
C VAL A 54 -25.48 -30.65 23.42
N TYR A 55 -24.34 -29.99 23.66
CA TYR A 55 -23.20 -30.07 22.74
C TYR A 55 -22.51 -31.44 22.73
N SER A 56 -22.44 -32.12 23.87
CA SER A 56 -21.92 -33.51 23.93
C SER A 56 -22.76 -34.45 23.07
N ARG A 57 -24.10 -34.34 23.18
CA ARG A 57 -25.04 -35.12 22.36
C ARG A 57 -24.89 -34.81 20.87
N ILE A 58 -24.72 -33.53 20.50
CA ILE A 58 -24.49 -33.10 19.11
C ILE A 58 -23.20 -33.71 18.56
N ILE A 59 -22.10 -33.72 19.32
CA ILE A 59 -20.82 -34.29 18.88
C ILE A 59 -20.95 -35.80 18.64
N GLU A 60 -21.54 -36.55 19.57
CA GLU A 60 -21.78 -38.00 19.42
C GLU A 60 -22.66 -38.30 18.20
N GLN A 61 -23.67 -37.46 17.94
CA GLN A 61 -24.52 -37.58 16.77
C GLN A 61 -23.74 -37.33 15.47
N LEU A 62 -22.93 -36.28 15.41
CA LEU A 62 -22.07 -35.98 14.24
C LEU A 62 -21.12 -37.13 13.94
N GLU A 63 -20.48 -37.71 14.95
CA GLU A 63 -19.64 -38.91 14.81
C GLU A 63 -20.43 -40.10 14.23
N SER A 64 -21.67 -40.30 14.68
CA SER A 64 -22.53 -41.39 14.20
C SER A 64 -23.05 -41.17 12.76
N MET A 65 -23.24 -39.91 12.33
CA MET A 65 -23.73 -39.55 11.00
C MET A 65 -22.67 -39.77 9.91
N ILE A 66 -21.41 -39.43 10.20
CA ILE A 66 -20.26 -39.69 9.30
C ILE A 66 -20.19 -41.19 8.94
N VAL A 67 -20.64 -42.07 9.84
CA VAL A 67 -20.60 -43.52 9.68
C VAL A 67 -21.83 -44.07 8.92
N ARG A 68 -22.97 -43.36 8.88
CA ARG A 68 -24.27 -43.94 8.48
C ARG A 68 -24.89 -43.45 7.17
N LYS A 69 -24.47 -42.32 6.58
CA LYS A 69 -25.07 -41.83 5.31
C LYS A 69 -24.02 -41.21 4.38
N GLY A 70 -23.77 -41.89 3.26
CA GLY A 70 -23.42 -41.17 2.03
C GLY A 70 -24.62 -40.30 1.65
N ILE A 71 -24.35 -39.04 1.33
CA ILE A 71 -25.34 -37.99 1.03
C ILE A 71 -26.43 -38.55 0.11
N SER A 72 -27.70 -38.40 0.53
CA SER A 72 -28.87 -38.95 -0.17
C SER A 72 -28.92 -38.49 -1.62
N GLN A 73 -29.32 -39.42 -2.49
CA GLN A 73 -29.54 -39.20 -3.91
C GLN A 73 -30.66 -38.18 -4.13
N VAL A 74 -30.30 -36.91 -4.32
CA VAL A 74 -31.21 -35.89 -4.87
C VAL A 74 -31.51 -36.31 -6.31
N ASN A 75 -32.69 -36.87 -6.52
CA ASN A 75 -33.13 -37.35 -7.82
C ASN A 75 -34.21 -36.39 -8.34
N GLU A 76 -33.81 -35.36 -9.10
CA GLU A 76 -34.65 -34.76 -10.16
C GLU A 76 -33.87 -33.77 -11.03
N SER A 77 -34.29 -33.68 -12.28
CA SER A 77 -33.62 -33.08 -13.42
C SER A 77 -33.29 -31.59 -13.25
N ILE A 78 -32.00 -31.25 -13.42
CA ILE A 78 -31.43 -29.90 -13.59
C ILE A 78 -31.87 -28.90 -12.51
N LEU A 79 -31.54 -29.19 -11.25
CA LEU A 79 -31.24 -28.12 -10.30
C LEU A 79 -29.86 -27.54 -10.62
N ASN A 80 -29.70 -26.21 -10.57
CA ASN A 80 -28.36 -25.61 -10.56
C ASN A 80 -27.60 -26.13 -9.30
N SER A 81 -26.27 -26.27 -9.38
CA SER A 81 -25.48 -26.86 -8.29
C SER A 81 -25.64 -26.12 -6.95
N LEU A 82 -25.96 -24.83 -7.01
CA LEU A 82 -26.15 -23.98 -5.84
C LEU A 82 -27.46 -24.34 -5.11
N ARG A 83 -28.59 -24.36 -5.83
CA ARG A 83 -29.90 -24.78 -5.31
C ARG A 83 -29.84 -26.17 -4.73
N ALA A 84 -29.20 -27.12 -5.41
CA ALA A 84 -29.05 -28.47 -4.89
C ALA A 84 -28.31 -28.49 -3.55
N GLY A 85 -27.25 -27.69 -3.42
CA GLY A 85 -26.52 -27.49 -2.17
C GLY A 85 -27.39 -26.85 -1.08
N THR A 86 -28.09 -25.77 -1.40
CA THR A 86 -28.96 -25.05 -0.46
C THR A 86 -30.12 -25.91 0.02
N THR A 87 -30.77 -26.68 -0.86
CA THR A 87 -31.84 -27.61 -0.50
C THR A 87 -31.34 -28.69 0.47
N LEU A 88 -30.17 -29.29 0.19
CA LEU A 88 -29.54 -30.25 1.10
C LEU A 88 -29.21 -29.63 2.46
N GLN A 89 -28.72 -28.39 2.47
CA GLN A 89 -28.41 -27.66 3.69
C GLN A 89 -29.67 -27.39 4.53
N THR A 90 -30.78 -27.00 3.91
CA THR A 90 -32.05 -26.77 4.62
C THR A 90 -32.69 -28.07 5.13
N GLU A 91 -32.60 -29.15 4.35
CA GLU A 91 -33.08 -30.48 4.77
C GLU A 91 -32.29 -31.01 5.98
N ALA A 92 -30.98 -30.79 6.01
CA ALA A 92 -30.11 -31.23 7.11
C ALA A 92 -30.49 -30.60 8.47
N ILE A 93 -31.13 -29.44 8.46
CA ILE A 93 -31.59 -28.72 9.66
C ILE A 93 -33.11 -28.76 9.83
N ARG A 94 -33.78 -29.71 9.17
CA ARG A 94 -35.24 -29.96 9.24
C ARG A 94 -36.15 -28.81 8.81
N ILE A 95 -35.62 -27.71 8.26
CA ILE A 95 -36.45 -26.63 7.73
C ILE A 95 -37.26 -27.16 6.55
N ARG A 96 -38.57 -27.32 6.74
CA ARG A 96 -39.46 -27.91 5.74
C ARG A 96 -39.74 -26.97 4.57
N ASN A 97 -38.94 -27.14 3.52
CA ASN A 97 -39.23 -26.84 2.11
C ASN A 97 -39.96 -25.52 1.82
N GLU A 98 -39.56 -24.45 2.50
CA GLU A 98 -39.94 -23.09 2.12
C GLU A 98 -39.15 -22.70 0.88
N GLN A 99 -39.74 -22.93 -0.31
CA GLN A 99 -39.15 -22.56 -1.60
C GLN A 99 -38.68 -21.10 -1.64
N LEU A 100 -39.33 -20.22 -0.87
CA LEU A 100 -38.95 -18.83 -0.70
C LEU A 100 -37.63 -18.65 0.06
N LEU A 101 -37.43 -19.39 1.16
CA LEU A 101 -36.19 -19.36 1.95
C LEU A 101 -35.02 -19.94 1.15
N ILE A 102 -35.23 -21.05 0.46
CA ILE A 102 -34.20 -21.67 -0.41
C ILE A 102 -33.74 -20.66 -1.48
N LYS A 103 -34.69 -20.00 -2.15
CA LYS A 103 -34.36 -18.97 -3.15
C LYS A 103 -33.61 -17.78 -2.54
N LYS A 104 -34.01 -17.34 -1.34
CA LYS A 104 -33.35 -16.24 -0.63
C LYS A 104 -31.91 -16.59 -0.25
N LEU A 105 -31.69 -17.82 0.24
CA LEU A 105 -30.35 -18.33 0.57
C LEU A 105 -29.47 -18.49 -0.67
N GLU A 106 -30.03 -18.96 -1.80
CA GLU A 106 -29.33 -18.98 -3.10
C GLU A 106 -28.86 -17.58 -3.50
N GLU A 107 -29.76 -16.59 -3.47
CA GLU A 107 -29.43 -15.20 -3.84
C GLU A 107 -28.34 -14.62 -2.92
N LEU A 108 -28.43 -14.89 -1.61
CA LEU A 108 -27.42 -14.46 -0.64
C LEU A 108 -26.06 -15.10 -0.90
N GLU A 109 -26.01 -16.39 -1.24
CA GLU A 109 -24.77 -17.09 -1.55
C GLU A 109 -24.19 -16.64 -2.90
N GLU A 110 -25.00 -16.37 -3.92
CA GLU A 110 -24.54 -15.76 -5.18
C GLU A 110 -23.91 -14.39 -4.94
N ILE A 111 -24.55 -13.54 -4.14
CA ILE A 111 -24.02 -12.23 -3.76
C ILE A 111 -22.71 -12.40 -2.97
N CYS A 112 -22.65 -13.35 -2.04
CA CYS A 112 -21.45 -13.66 -1.26
C CYS A 112 -20.29 -14.10 -2.17
N LEU A 113 -20.51 -15.06 -3.06
CA LEU A 113 -19.52 -15.56 -4.02
C LEU A 113 -19.05 -14.47 -4.98
N PHE A 114 -19.97 -13.66 -5.48
CA PHE A 114 -19.66 -12.52 -6.35
C PHE A 114 -18.80 -11.48 -5.63
N ASN A 115 -19.13 -11.16 -4.38
CA ASN A 115 -18.36 -10.25 -3.55
C ASN A 115 -16.98 -10.82 -3.19
N LYS A 116 -16.88 -12.12 -2.88
CA LYS A 116 -15.61 -12.85 -2.71
C LYS A 116 -14.77 -12.83 -3.99
N GLY A 117 -15.40 -12.92 -5.17
CA GLY A 117 -14.73 -12.79 -6.47
C GLY A 117 -14.17 -11.39 -6.76
N LYS A 118 -14.89 -10.36 -6.31
CA LYS A 118 -14.47 -8.94 -6.38
C LYS A 118 -13.47 -8.54 -5.30
N ALA A 119 -13.30 -9.36 -4.25
CA ALA A 119 -12.35 -9.09 -3.20
C ALA A 119 -10.97 -8.86 -3.81
N PHE A 120 -10.39 -7.71 -3.51
CA PHE A 120 -9.07 -7.39 -3.98
C PHE A 120 -8.08 -8.34 -3.35
N ASP A 121 -7.39 -9.06 -4.21
CA ASP A 121 -6.27 -9.87 -3.82
C ASP A 121 -4.99 -9.17 -4.32
N PRO A 122 -4.18 -8.61 -3.41
CA PRO A 122 -2.87 -8.06 -3.75
C PRO A 122 -2.03 -9.04 -4.58
N ALA A 123 -2.13 -10.35 -4.33
CA ALA A 123 -1.36 -11.38 -5.01
C ALA A 123 -1.74 -11.57 -6.48
N LYS A 124 -3.03 -11.41 -6.85
CA LYS A 124 -3.50 -11.59 -8.24
C LYS A 124 -2.82 -10.65 -9.23
N LYS A 125 -2.49 -9.43 -8.82
CA LYS A 125 -1.86 -8.42 -9.68
C LYS A 125 -0.33 -8.37 -9.55
N LEU A 126 0.27 -9.26 -8.78
CA LEU A 126 1.68 -9.20 -8.43
C LEU A 126 2.62 -9.27 -9.64
N ASN A 127 2.35 -10.15 -10.60
CA ASN A 127 3.17 -10.27 -11.81
C ASN A 127 3.08 -9.00 -12.66
N VAL A 128 1.88 -8.39 -12.77
CA VAL A 128 1.69 -7.14 -13.50
C VAL A 128 2.47 -6.01 -12.83
N ILE A 129 2.44 -5.90 -11.50
CA ILE A 129 3.20 -4.89 -10.75
C ILE A 129 4.70 -5.05 -10.98
N LYS A 130 5.22 -6.28 -10.92
CA LYS A 130 6.64 -6.56 -11.18
C LYS A 130 7.05 -6.11 -12.58
N ILE A 131 6.23 -6.38 -13.60
CA ILE A 131 6.48 -5.94 -14.97
C ILE A 131 6.52 -4.41 -15.04
N LYS A 132 5.54 -3.73 -14.42
CA LYS A 132 5.46 -2.26 -14.42
C LYS A 132 6.64 -1.62 -13.68
N MET A 133 7.09 -2.22 -12.57
CA MET A 133 8.29 -1.78 -11.85
C MET A 133 9.56 -1.98 -12.71
N ALA A 134 9.71 -3.13 -13.37
CA ALA A 134 10.84 -3.39 -14.26
C ALA A 134 10.89 -2.43 -15.47
N GLU A 135 9.74 -2.02 -16.01
CA GLU A 135 9.64 -0.98 -17.04
C GLU A 135 10.14 0.38 -16.52
N LEU A 136 9.82 0.76 -15.27
CA LEU A 136 10.36 1.97 -14.64
C LEU A 136 11.87 1.88 -14.38
N GLU A 137 12.37 0.72 -13.95
CA GLU A 137 13.81 0.48 -13.80
C GLU A 137 14.55 0.61 -15.14
N TRP A 138 13.97 0.07 -16.22
CA TRP A 138 14.53 0.21 -17.55
C TRP A 138 14.51 1.66 -18.03
N TYR A 139 13.41 2.37 -17.83
CA TYR A 139 13.33 3.81 -18.11
C TYR A 139 14.40 4.59 -17.35
N LYS A 140 14.61 4.26 -16.06
CA LYS A 140 15.66 4.86 -15.24
C LYS A 140 17.05 4.65 -15.81
N LYS A 141 17.38 3.40 -16.21
CA LYS A 141 18.66 3.08 -16.86
C LYS A 141 18.89 3.86 -18.16
N VAL A 142 17.86 3.96 -19.00
CA VAL A 142 17.92 4.73 -20.26
C VAL A 142 18.15 6.22 -19.98
N ALA A 143 17.39 6.80 -19.06
CA ALA A 143 17.49 8.22 -18.73
C ALA A 143 18.85 8.58 -18.12
N LYS A 144 19.45 7.65 -17.37
CA LYS A 144 20.81 7.76 -16.85
C LYS A 144 21.86 7.76 -17.97
N ALA A 145 21.72 6.88 -18.96
CA ALA A 145 22.62 6.84 -20.13
C ALA A 145 22.60 8.17 -20.93
N ASN A 146 21.49 8.90 -20.88
CA ASN A 146 21.36 10.23 -21.50
C ASN A 146 21.87 11.39 -20.62
N GLU A 147 22.61 11.11 -19.54
CA GLU A 147 23.16 12.08 -18.57
C GLU A 147 22.14 13.07 -17.98
N THR A 148 20.84 12.74 -18.00
CA THR A 148 19.77 13.61 -17.49
C THR A 148 19.15 13.05 -16.22
N GLY A 149 18.98 11.73 -16.15
CA GLY A 149 18.32 11.08 -15.02
C GLY A 149 16.80 11.02 -15.21
N TYR A 150 16.19 10.00 -14.61
CA TYR A 150 14.79 9.64 -14.88
C TYR A 150 13.78 10.69 -14.40
N TYR A 151 14.07 11.34 -13.27
CA TYR A 151 13.29 12.46 -12.73
C TYR A 151 13.19 13.60 -13.74
N ASP A 152 14.33 14.12 -14.19
CA ASP A 152 14.41 15.25 -15.11
C ASP A 152 13.89 14.92 -16.50
N CYS A 153 14.16 13.71 -17.02
CA CYS A 153 13.55 13.24 -18.27
C CYS A 153 12.02 13.23 -18.16
N TYR A 154 11.49 12.68 -17.07
CA TYR A 154 10.05 12.58 -16.87
C TYR A 154 9.41 13.95 -16.67
N LYS A 155 10.07 14.88 -15.96
CA LYS A 155 9.56 16.25 -15.78
C LYS A 155 9.42 16.98 -17.12
N LYS A 156 10.35 16.77 -18.06
CA LYS A 156 10.35 17.42 -19.39
C LYS A 156 9.37 16.78 -20.39
N GLN A 157 9.04 15.48 -20.26
CA GLN A 157 8.12 14.72 -21.11
C GLN A 157 8.35 14.89 -22.64
N LEU A 158 9.60 14.86 -23.07
CA LEU A 158 9.97 15.11 -24.48
C LEU A 158 9.90 13.86 -25.36
N SER A 159 9.89 12.67 -24.76
CA SER A 159 10.01 11.40 -25.47
C SER A 159 8.72 10.57 -25.44
N ARG A 160 8.56 9.68 -26.42
CA ARG A 160 7.45 8.70 -26.41
C ARG A 160 7.49 7.79 -25.17
N ARG A 161 8.68 7.43 -24.68
CA ARG A 161 8.86 6.56 -23.50
C ARG A 161 8.29 7.23 -22.24
N ASP A 162 8.38 8.55 -22.17
CA ASP A 162 7.84 9.32 -21.03
C ASP A 162 6.32 9.15 -20.94
N ARG A 163 5.62 9.03 -22.08
CA ARG A 163 4.16 8.76 -22.12
C ARG A 163 3.80 7.36 -21.63
N ASP A 164 4.62 6.36 -21.92
CA ASP A 164 4.38 5.00 -21.43
C ASP A 164 4.64 4.89 -19.91
N VAL A 165 5.66 5.60 -19.42
CA VAL A 165 5.92 5.77 -17.98
C VAL A 165 4.72 6.37 -17.25
N ILE A 166 4.02 7.36 -17.82
CA ILE A 166 2.78 7.91 -17.22
C ILE A 166 1.74 6.81 -17.00
N LYS A 167 1.55 5.89 -17.96
CA LYS A 167 0.60 4.79 -17.84
C LYS A 167 1.02 3.81 -16.74
N HIS A 168 2.30 3.44 -16.71
CA HIS A 168 2.84 2.52 -15.70
C HIS A 168 2.74 3.13 -14.30
N LYS A 169 3.10 4.40 -14.16
CA LYS A 169 2.94 5.20 -12.94
C LYS A 169 1.51 5.14 -12.45
N LYS A 170 0.55 5.54 -13.29
CA LYS A 170 -0.88 5.59 -12.94
C LYS A 170 -1.40 4.22 -12.46
N PHE A 171 -1.00 3.14 -13.13
CA PHE A 171 -1.38 1.79 -12.71
C PHE A 171 -0.84 1.45 -11.31
N LEU A 172 0.46 1.69 -11.08
CA LEU A 172 1.11 1.41 -9.79
C LEU A 172 0.49 2.25 -8.67
N THR A 173 0.24 3.54 -8.92
CA THR A 173 -0.39 4.44 -7.94
C THR A 173 -1.78 3.97 -7.56
N ASN A 174 -2.62 3.59 -8.52
CA ASN A 174 -3.96 3.07 -8.23
C ASN A 174 -3.90 1.77 -7.43
N TYR A 175 -2.97 0.87 -7.79
CA TYR A 175 -2.78 -0.37 -7.06
C TYR A 175 -2.38 -0.13 -5.60
N TRP A 176 -1.36 0.70 -5.35
CA TRP A 176 -0.86 0.94 -3.99
C TRP A 176 -1.83 1.76 -3.14
N LYS A 177 -2.59 2.68 -3.74
CA LYS A 177 -3.70 3.35 -3.04
C LYS A 177 -4.74 2.34 -2.54
N GLU A 178 -5.10 1.37 -3.38
CA GLU A 178 -6.05 0.31 -3.00
C GLU A 178 -5.49 -0.61 -1.91
N VAL A 179 -4.20 -0.99 -2.00
CA VAL A 179 -3.51 -1.73 -0.93
C VAL A 179 -3.56 -0.96 0.39
N VAL A 180 -3.28 0.35 0.36
CA VAL A 180 -3.30 1.17 1.58
C VAL A 180 -4.73 1.23 2.14
N ALA A 181 -5.71 1.56 1.32
CA ALA A 181 -7.11 1.68 1.73
C ALA A 181 -7.64 0.39 2.38
N GLN A 182 -7.26 -0.78 1.88
CA GLN A 182 -7.71 -2.05 2.44
C GLN A 182 -7.02 -2.42 3.75
N ASN A 183 -5.75 -2.10 3.91
CA ASN A 183 -5.09 -2.36 5.19
C ASN A 183 -5.61 -1.40 6.27
N GLU A 184 -5.96 -0.16 5.91
CA GLU A 184 -6.61 0.76 6.84
C GLU A 184 -8.03 0.32 7.27
N ARG A 185 -8.74 -0.47 6.44
CA ARG A 185 -10.05 -1.04 6.78
C ARG A 185 -9.99 -2.26 7.70
N LYS A 186 -8.83 -2.91 7.85
CA LYS A 186 -8.70 -4.11 8.68
C LYS A 186 -8.69 -3.73 10.17
N PRO A 187 -9.29 -4.53 11.06
CA PRO A 187 -9.22 -4.30 12.49
C PRO A 187 -7.75 -4.32 12.96
N GLN A 188 -7.30 -3.23 13.57
CA GLN A 188 -5.90 -2.93 13.93
C GLN A 188 -5.32 -3.81 15.07
N LYS A 189 -5.87 -5.02 15.31
CA LYS A 189 -5.42 -5.93 16.39
C LYS A 189 -4.11 -6.68 16.09
N GLN A 190 -3.59 -6.61 14.87
CA GLN A 190 -2.27 -7.14 14.55
C GLN A 190 -1.28 -5.98 14.38
N LEU A 191 -0.23 -5.95 15.20
CA LEU A 191 0.93 -5.03 15.10
C LEU A 191 1.68 -5.10 13.76
N VAL A 192 1.24 -5.98 12.84
CA VAL A 192 1.81 -6.20 11.51
C VAL A 192 0.89 -5.54 10.47
N TYR A 193 1.17 -4.27 10.15
CA TYR A 193 0.41 -3.48 9.17
C TYR A 193 0.46 -4.07 7.75
N LEU A 194 1.58 -4.72 7.41
CA LEU A 194 1.81 -5.44 6.15
C LEU A 194 2.75 -6.63 6.42
N ARG A 195 2.53 -7.78 5.76
CA ARG A 195 3.56 -8.82 5.73
C ARG A 195 4.84 -8.22 5.12
N SER A 196 6.02 -8.60 5.63
CA SER A 196 7.32 -8.00 5.23
C SER A 196 7.50 -7.89 3.72
N ARG A 197 7.05 -8.89 2.96
CA ARG A 197 7.05 -8.87 1.48
C ARG A 197 6.36 -7.64 0.88
N TRP A 198 5.18 -7.28 1.40
CA TRP A 198 4.41 -6.13 0.91
C TRP A 198 4.99 -4.80 1.41
N LEU A 199 5.59 -4.80 2.60
CA LEU A 199 6.27 -3.64 3.15
C LEU A 199 7.45 -3.22 2.25
N TYR A 200 8.38 -4.13 1.97
CA TYR A 200 9.53 -3.84 1.11
C TYR A 200 9.13 -3.50 -0.34
N ALA A 201 8.10 -4.17 -0.88
CA ALA A 201 7.57 -3.84 -2.20
C ALA A 201 6.97 -2.42 -2.23
N GLY A 202 6.27 -2.03 -1.17
CA GLY A 202 5.69 -0.69 -1.01
C GLY A 202 6.75 0.39 -0.88
N THR A 203 7.82 0.11 -0.12
CA THR A 203 9.00 0.99 -0.02
C THR A 203 9.69 1.17 -1.35
N THR A 204 9.91 0.09 -2.11
CA THR A 204 10.54 0.15 -3.44
C THR A 204 9.68 0.95 -4.42
N TYR A 205 8.37 0.71 -4.42
CA TYR A 205 7.41 1.51 -5.19
C TYR A 205 7.48 2.99 -4.81
N ARG A 206 7.40 3.33 -3.52
CA ARG A 206 7.46 4.72 -3.04
C ARG A 206 8.73 5.40 -3.53
N ARG A 207 9.89 4.78 -3.34
CA ARG A 207 11.20 5.35 -3.75
C ARG A 207 11.37 5.47 -5.27
N MET A 208 10.70 4.64 -6.06
CA MET A 208 10.74 4.72 -7.53
C MET A 208 9.73 5.73 -8.10
N VAL A 209 8.53 5.81 -7.51
CA VAL A 209 7.38 6.48 -8.12
C VAL A 209 7.09 7.85 -7.53
N GLU A 210 7.29 8.06 -6.23
CA GLU A 210 7.05 9.37 -5.59
C GLU A 210 7.88 10.49 -6.23
N PRO A 211 9.16 10.29 -6.64
CA PRO A 211 9.88 11.28 -7.44
C PRO A 211 9.17 11.70 -8.72
N LEU A 212 8.44 10.80 -9.39
CA LEU A 212 7.69 11.12 -10.60
C LEU A 212 6.41 11.91 -10.30
N ASP A 213 5.77 11.68 -9.15
CA ASP A 213 4.66 12.52 -8.69
C ASP A 213 5.14 13.92 -8.26
N ILE A 214 6.31 14.01 -7.64
CA ILE A 214 6.98 15.29 -7.35
C ILE A 214 7.29 16.04 -8.64
N ALA A 215 7.79 15.35 -9.67
CA ALA A 215 8.07 15.96 -10.97
C ALA A 215 6.82 16.58 -11.61
N ASP A 216 5.68 15.90 -11.54
CA ASP A 216 4.39 16.44 -12.00
C ASP A 216 3.97 17.66 -11.15
N TYR A 217 4.03 17.55 -9.83
CA TYR A 217 3.63 18.62 -8.91
C TYR A 217 4.37 19.94 -9.14
N TYR A 218 5.70 19.89 -9.30
CA TYR A 218 6.51 21.09 -9.53
C TYR A 218 6.55 21.51 -11.01
N ARG A 219 6.12 20.66 -11.96
CA ARG A 219 5.89 21.11 -13.35
C ARG A 219 4.68 22.04 -13.41
N ASP A 220 3.68 21.80 -12.58
CA ASP A 220 2.45 22.59 -12.51
C ASP A 220 2.55 23.77 -11.51
N ASN A 221 3.77 24.27 -11.27
CA ASN A 221 4.10 25.37 -10.35
C ASN A 221 3.68 25.15 -8.88
N GLY A 222 3.62 23.89 -8.43
CA GLY A 222 3.42 23.57 -7.02
C GLY A 222 4.58 24.04 -6.13
N SER A 223 4.30 24.19 -4.84
CA SER A 223 5.29 24.45 -3.78
C SER A 223 4.93 23.68 -2.51
N ASN A 224 5.89 23.48 -1.61
CA ASN A 224 5.73 22.79 -0.32
C ASN A 224 5.17 21.36 -0.43
N TYR A 225 5.64 20.56 -1.42
CA TYR A 225 5.11 19.22 -1.67
C TYR A 225 5.01 18.34 -0.42
N VAL A 226 6.05 18.35 0.44
CA VAL A 226 6.12 17.48 1.62
C VAL A 226 4.97 17.74 2.61
N THR A 227 4.51 18.98 2.74
CA THR A 227 3.48 19.36 3.71
C THR A 227 2.09 19.41 3.12
N THR A 228 1.93 19.85 1.86
CA THR A 228 0.60 20.09 1.26
C THR A 228 0.29 19.19 0.05
N GLY A 229 1.30 18.74 -0.69
CA GLY A 229 1.13 18.00 -1.95
C GLY A 229 1.24 16.48 -1.84
N ARG A 230 1.79 15.97 -0.74
CA ARG A 230 2.15 14.56 -0.58
C ARG A 230 0.90 13.68 -0.42
N SER A 231 0.78 12.66 -1.26
CA SER A 231 -0.37 11.76 -1.22
C SER A 231 -0.36 10.85 0.02
N HIS A 232 -1.52 10.70 0.66
CA HIS A 232 -1.75 9.87 1.86
C HIS A 232 -1.11 8.47 1.79
N HIS A 233 -1.20 7.80 0.64
CA HIS A 233 -0.67 6.45 0.51
C HIS A 233 0.86 6.37 0.64
N TYR A 234 1.62 7.40 0.23
CA TYR A 234 3.07 7.43 0.45
C TYR A 234 3.41 7.64 1.91
N ILE A 235 2.66 8.51 2.60
CA ILE A 235 2.81 8.77 4.03
C ILE A 235 2.60 7.46 4.81
N LYS A 236 1.52 6.73 4.52
CA LYS A 236 1.21 5.45 5.16
C LYS A 236 2.27 4.38 4.90
N LEU A 237 2.71 4.23 3.65
CA LEU A 237 3.78 3.28 3.31
C LEU A 237 5.11 3.59 4.01
N GLN A 238 5.43 4.87 4.21
CA GLN A 238 6.60 5.27 4.97
C GLN A 238 6.42 4.98 6.48
N GLN A 239 5.28 5.37 7.06
CA GLN A 239 4.97 5.14 8.47
C GLN A 239 5.07 3.66 8.85
N TRP A 240 4.48 2.78 8.04
CA TRP A 240 4.54 1.33 8.28
C TRP A 240 5.96 0.77 8.25
N LEU A 241 6.84 1.32 7.42
CA LEU A 241 8.25 0.91 7.38
C LEU A 241 8.98 1.37 8.64
N GLU A 242 8.79 2.62 9.04
CA GLU A 242 9.42 3.19 10.25
C GLU A 242 8.96 2.47 11.52
N GLU A 243 7.70 2.03 11.57
CA GLU A 243 7.15 1.24 12.68
C GLU A 243 7.75 -0.17 12.72
N ASP A 244 7.90 -0.83 11.57
CA ASP A 244 8.56 -2.14 11.46
C ASP A 244 10.05 -2.06 11.85
N GLU A 245 10.77 -1.03 11.40
CA GLU A 245 12.17 -0.79 11.75
C GLU A 245 12.37 -0.49 13.25
N LYS A 246 11.40 0.16 13.91
CA LYS A 246 11.43 0.36 15.37
C LYS A 246 11.22 -0.94 16.14
N GLN A 247 10.40 -1.84 15.61
CA GLN A 247 10.09 -3.13 16.24
C GLN A 247 11.19 -4.18 15.95
N SER A 248 11.78 -4.13 14.77
CA SER A 248 12.89 -4.98 14.36
C SER A 248 14.20 -4.44 14.92
N ARG A 249 14.80 -5.16 15.88
CA ARG A 249 16.16 -4.85 16.41
C ARG A 249 17.27 -4.97 15.35
N PHE A 250 16.95 -5.35 14.11
CA PHE A 250 17.88 -5.43 12.99
C PHE A 250 17.83 -4.15 12.15
N ARG A 251 18.78 -3.24 12.39
CA ARG A 251 19.14 -2.22 11.41
C ARG A 251 19.93 -2.90 10.31
N ILE A 252 19.46 -2.84 9.06
CA ILE A 252 20.28 -3.23 7.91
C ILE A 252 21.39 -2.17 7.82
N ASP A 253 22.61 -2.56 8.22
CA ASP A 253 23.79 -1.70 8.19
C ASP A 253 24.17 -1.48 6.71
N THR A 254 23.66 -0.42 6.09
CA THR A 254 23.98 0.00 4.70
C THR A 254 25.37 0.61 4.62
N LYS A 255 26.39 -0.09 5.12
CA LYS A 255 27.78 0.34 4.97
C LYS A 255 28.28 -0.02 3.57
N LYS A 256 28.65 1.03 2.81
CA LYS A 256 29.38 1.00 1.53
C LYS A 256 28.78 0.05 0.49
N GLN A 257 27.61 0.41 -0.02
CA GLN A 257 27.05 -0.21 -1.22
C GLN A 257 27.32 0.65 -2.46
N ASN A 258 27.41 0.00 -3.61
CA ASN A 258 27.45 0.69 -4.90
C ASN A 258 26.14 1.47 -5.09
N VAL A 259 26.21 2.80 -5.01
CA VAL A 259 25.06 3.71 -5.11
C VAL A 259 24.62 3.99 -6.55
N ASP A 260 25.29 3.36 -7.52
CA ASP A 260 24.99 3.52 -8.94
C ASP A 260 23.63 2.90 -9.33
N VAL A 261 23.16 1.93 -8.54
CA VAL A 261 21.93 1.16 -8.80
C VAL A 261 20.84 1.43 -7.75
N ILE A 262 21.14 2.17 -6.67
CA ILE A 262 20.15 2.37 -5.59
C ILE A 262 19.05 3.36 -5.98
N LEU A 263 17.88 3.16 -5.36
CA LEU A 263 16.88 4.21 -5.24
C LEU A 263 17.19 5.03 -3.99
N THR A 264 17.08 6.36 -4.10
CA THR A 264 17.27 7.26 -2.97
C THR A 264 16.34 6.86 -1.82
N ASP A 265 16.88 6.78 -0.61
CA ASP A 265 16.15 6.31 0.56
C ASP A 265 14.99 7.24 0.91
N ASP A 266 15.29 8.54 0.91
CA ASP A 266 14.33 9.62 1.00
C ASP A 266 13.66 9.85 -0.36
N SER A 267 12.42 9.37 -0.48
CA SER A 267 11.63 9.52 -1.69
C SER A 267 11.17 10.97 -1.93
N CYS A 268 11.25 11.84 -0.92
CA CYS A 268 10.97 13.27 -1.02
C CYS A 268 12.19 14.11 -1.41
N PHE A 269 13.37 13.50 -1.61
CA PHE A 269 14.62 14.21 -1.96
C PHE A 269 14.43 15.27 -3.06
N TRP A 270 13.75 14.91 -4.15
CA TRP A 270 13.52 15.84 -5.27
C TRP A 270 12.60 17.01 -4.92
N ALA A 271 11.69 16.87 -3.94
CA ALA A 271 10.90 18.00 -3.47
C ALA A 271 11.80 19.02 -2.77
N HIS A 272 12.75 18.56 -1.94
CA HIS A 272 13.73 19.44 -1.30
C HIS A 272 14.61 20.16 -2.33
N VAL A 273 15.03 19.47 -3.40
CA VAL A 273 15.77 20.09 -4.52
C VAL A 273 14.95 21.20 -5.18
N GLU A 274 13.67 20.95 -5.47
CA GLU A 274 12.81 21.95 -6.13
C GLU A 274 12.56 23.16 -5.23
N GLU A 275 12.32 22.97 -3.93
CA GLU A 275 12.24 24.08 -2.97
C GLU A 275 13.53 24.90 -2.93
N ALA A 276 14.69 24.25 -2.89
CA ALA A 276 15.98 24.93 -2.90
C ALA A 276 16.18 25.75 -4.18
N ARG A 277 15.74 25.25 -5.34
CA ARG A 277 15.74 26.01 -6.61
C ARG A 277 14.79 27.20 -6.57
N LEU A 278 13.60 27.04 -5.98
CA LEU A 278 12.67 28.15 -5.79
C LEU A 278 13.29 29.23 -4.90
N TRP A 279 13.97 28.85 -3.81
CA TRP A 279 14.67 29.81 -2.95
C TRP A 279 15.82 30.54 -3.69
N CYS A 280 16.59 29.83 -4.53
CA CYS A 280 17.60 30.46 -5.38
C CYS A 280 16.99 31.48 -6.36
N LYS A 281 15.84 31.15 -6.99
CA LYS A 281 15.13 32.08 -7.87
C LYS A 281 14.62 33.30 -7.11
N SER A 282 13.98 33.09 -5.96
CA SER A 282 13.51 34.18 -5.10
C SER A 282 14.65 35.08 -4.64
N LEU A 283 15.83 34.53 -4.30
CA LEU A 283 16.99 35.33 -3.89
C LEU A 283 17.55 36.21 -5.02
N LYS A 284 17.41 35.77 -6.28
CA LYS A 284 17.81 36.53 -7.47
C LYS A 284 16.84 37.66 -7.79
N THR A 285 15.55 37.46 -7.53
CA THR A 285 14.50 38.45 -7.83
C THR A 285 14.14 39.36 -6.66
N ALA A 286 14.55 39.02 -5.43
CA ALA A 286 14.24 39.78 -4.23
C ALA A 286 14.85 41.18 -4.26
N ASP A 287 14.08 42.15 -3.79
CA ASP A 287 14.54 43.53 -3.62
C ASP A 287 15.71 43.59 -2.62
N VAL A 288 16.69 44.45 -2.93
CA VAL A 288 17.88 44.67 -2.10
C VAL A 288 17.51 45.18 -0.70
N GLY A 289 16.37 45.87 -0.58
CA GLY A 289 15.83 46.37 0.69
C GLY A 289 15.27 45.29 1.62
N MET A 290 14.93 44.09 1.13
CA MET A 290 14.35 43.00 1.93
C MET A 290 15.40 42.12 2.60
N ILE A 291 16.22 42.72 3.46
CA ILE A 291 17.37 42.05 4.11
C ILE A 291 16.93 40.80 4.89
N SER A 292 15.85 40.89 5.69
CA SER A 292 15.37 39.78 6.52
C SER A 292 14.97 38.55 5.70
N GLU A 293 14.26 38.74 4.60
CA GLU A 293 13.85 37.64 3.71
C GLU A 293 15.06 36.99 3.05
N ARG A 294 16.03 37.79 2.58
CA ARG A 294 17.26 37.26 1.97
C ARG A 294 18.09 36.46 2.97
N VAL A 295 18.17 36.90 4.23
CA VAL A 295 18.83 36.15 5.31
C VAL A 295 18.10 34.82 5.56
N CYS A 296 16.77 34.83 5.65
CA CYS A 296 15.97 33.61 5.82
C CYS A 296 16.15 32.62 4.66
N LEU A 297 16.11 33.08 3.41
CA LEU A 297 16.32 32.25 2.23
C LEU A 297 17.73 31.63 2.19
N ARG A 298 18.76 32.41 2.55
CA ARG A 298 20.14 31.91 2.65
C ARG A 298 20.26 30.82 3.72
N GLN A 299 19.63 31.02 4.87
CA GLN A 299 19.62 30.03 5.95
C GLN A 299 18.99 28.71 5.49
N LYS A 300 17.82 28.75 4.83
CA LYS A 300 17.17 27.56 4.27
C LYS A 300 18.04 26.82 3.24
N LEU A 301 18.77 27.57 2.41
CA LEU A 301 19.70 26.97 1.44
C LEU A 301 20.88 26.28 2.12
N MET A 302 21.44 26.87 3.18
CA MET A 302 22.51 26.23 3.98
C MET A 302 22.02 24.97 4.69
N GLU A 303 20.78 24.98 5.23
CA GLU A 303 20.16 23.79 5.82
C GLU A 303 19.98 22.67 4.81
N PHE A 304 19.53 23.00 3.59
CA PHE A 304 19.43 22.04 2.50
C PHE A 304 20.80 21.48 2.10
N GLU A 305 21.83 22.32 2.06
CA GLU A 305 23.20 21.91 1.78
C GLU A 305 23.72 20.87 2.80
N VAL A 306 23.50 21.13 4.09
CA VAL A 306 23.84 20.21 5.18
C VAL A 306 23.09 18.89 5.03
N TYR A 307 21.78 18.95 4.78
CA TYR A 307 20.94 17.77 4.55
C TYR A 307 21.50 16.91 3.40
N VAL A 308 21.84 17.50 2.25
CA VAL A 308 22.39 16.77 1.10
C VAL A 308 23.70 16.07 1.48
N MET A 309 24.60 16.76 2.17
CA MET A 309 25.87 16.16 2.58
C MET A 309 25.68 15.01 3.56
N GLU A 310 24.70 15.08 4.47
CA GLU A 310 24.36 13.97 5.34
C GLU A 310 23.84 12.74 4.57
N GLN A 311 23.00 12.94 3.56
CA GLN A 311 22.53 11.85 2.69
C GLN A 311 23.69 11.19 1.93
N ILE A 312 24.63 12.00 1.44
CA ILE A 312 25.85 11.51 0.78
C ILE A 312 26.70 10.69 1.75
N LYS A 313 26.96 11.18 2.96
CA LYS A 313 27.71 10.46 4.00
C LYS A 313 27.09 9.11 4.36
N LYS A 314 25.76 9.03 4.37
CA LYS A 314 24.99 7.81 4.65
C LYS A 314 24.87 6.86 3.44
N TYR A 315 25.40 7.23 2.27
CA TYR A 315 25.18 6.49 1.01
C TYR A 315 23.69 6.28 0.68
N ALA A 316 22.85 7.22 1.11
CA ALA A 316 21.39 7.13 1.04
C ALA A 316 20.79 7.75 -0.24
N VAL A 317 21.60 8.35 -1.10
CA VAL A 317 21.17 9.04 -2.32
C VAL A 317 21.80 8.44 -3.57
N SER A 318 21.00 8.26 -4.62
CA SER A 318 21.45 7.70 -5.89
C SER A 318 22.48 8.60 -6.57
N SER A 319 23.50 8.04 -7.22
CA SER A 319 24.50 8.83 -7.97
C SER A 319 23.90 9.63 -9.14
N GLU A 320 22.67 9.32 -9.56
CA GLU A 320 21.97 10.03 -10.63
C GLU A 320 21.73 11.52 -10.34
N ILE A 321 21.78 11.93 -9.07
CA ILE A 321 21.67 13.36 -8.73
C ILE A 321 22.84 14.17 -9.30
N PHE A 322 24.00 13.56 -9.56
CA PHE A 322 25.20 14.22 -10.07
C PHE A 322 25.30 14.21 -11.60
N LEU A 323 24.28 13.72 -12.31
CA LEU A 323 24.26 13.76 -13.77
C LEU A 323 24.22 15.21 -14.27
N LYS A 324 24.91 15.50 -15.39
CA LYS A 324 25.08 16.87 -15.89
C LYS A 324 23.75 17.60 -16.15
N GLY A 325 22.75 16.86 -16.61
CA GLY A 325 21.41 17.37 -16.91
C GLY A 325 20.46 17.41 -15.73
N SER A 326 20.87 16.98 -14.54
CA SER A 326 20.00 16.84 -13.37
C SER A 326 19.57 18.20 -12.79
N SER A 327 18.38 18.26 -12.20
CA SER A 327 17.91 19.45 -11.49
C SER A 327 18.76 19.79 -10.27
N PHE A 328 19.40 18.79 -9.63
CA PHE A 328 20.33 19.01 -8.53
C PHE A 328 21.61 19.70 -9.00
N MET A 329 22.21 19.28 -10.12
CA MET A 329 23.39 19.95 -10.67
C MET A 329 23.08 21.35 -11.22
N GLN A 330 21.83 21.58 -11.66
CA GLN A 330 21.36 22.93 -11.99
C GLN A 330 21.26 23.79 -10.73
N TRP A 331 20.63 23.29 -9.67
CA TRP A 331 20.59 23.96 -8.37
C TRP A 331 22.00 24.31 -7.89
N TRP A 332 22.94 23.36 -7.93
CA TRP A 332 24.32 23.59 -7.49
C TRP A 332 24.97 24.78 -8.20
N LYS A 333 24.87 24.85 -9.53
CA LYS A 333 25.42 25.96 -10.33
C LYS A 333 24.79 27.30 -9.93
N GLU A 334 23.48 27.32 -9.70
CA GLU A 334 22.78 28.52 -9.27
C GLU A 334 23.14 28.93 -7.84
N TYR A 335 23.31 27.96 -6.95
CA TYR A 335 23.67 28.15 -5.57
C TYR A 335 25.11 28.67 -5.44
N GLU A 336 26.08 28.06 -6.11
CA GLU A 336 27.50 28.45 -6.10
C GLU A 336 27.68 29.94 -6.47
N MET A 337 26.97 30.41 -7.50
CA MET A 337 26.99 31.83 -7.90
C MET A 337 26.47 32.81 -6.82
N LEU A 338 25.66 32.35 -5.87
CA LEU A 338 25.01 33.21 -4.86
C LEU A 338 25.79 33.34 -3.54
N ILE A 339 26.78 32.48 -3.29
CA ILE A 339 27.49 32.41 -1.99
C ILE A 339 29.01 32.64 -2.11
N GLU A 340 29.56 32.67 -3.32
CA GLU A 340 30.95 33.07 -3.53
C GLU A 340 31.18 34.55 -3.17
N PRO A 341 32.34 34.91 -2.57
CA PRO A 341 33.62 34.17 -2.63
C PRO A 341 34.05 33.42 -1.35
N HIS A 342 33.30 33.47 -0.24
CA HIS A 342 33.83 33.07 1.07
C HIS A 342 33.17 31.84 1.72
N HIS A 343 32.20 31.20 1.06
CA HIS A 343 31.57 30.00 1.60
C HIS A 343 32.38 28.76 1.22
N ASN A 344 33.10 28.20 2.21
CA ASN A 344 33.69 26.89 2.07
C ASN A 344 32.93 25.89 2.94
N SER A 345 32.40 24.86 2.31
CA SER A 345 31.56 23.88 2.97
C SER A 345 31.88 22.46 2.50
N PRO A 346 31.57 21.42 3.29
CA PRO A 346 31.87 20.05 2.91
C PRO A 346 31.25 19.63 1.57
N LEU A 347 30.05 20.12 1.22
CA LEU A 347 29.43 19.83 -0.06
C LEU A 347 30.15 20.56 -1.20
N THR A 348 30.59 21.80 -0.97
CA THR A 348 31.38 22.59 -1.93
C THR A 348 32.68 21.87 -2.26
N ASP A 349 33.43 21.47 -1.25
CA ASP A 349 34.66 20.69 -1.41
C ASP A 349 34.41 19.35 -2.11
N PHE A 350 33.28 18.71 -1.83
CA PHE A 350 32.92 17.45 -2.44
C PHE A 350 32.64 17.58 -3.95
N ILE A 351 31.87 18.59 -4.35
CA ILE A 351 31.49 18.78 -5.75
C ILE A 351 32.64 19.36 -6.57
N ARG A 352 33.36 20.38 -6.07
CA ARG A 352 34.49 21.01 -6.79
C ARG A 352 35.62 20.04 -7.07
N ASN A 353 35.94 19.19 -6.11
CA ASN A 353 36.98 18.16 -6.27
C ASN A 353 36.48 16.91 -7.02
N CYS A 354 35.28 16.95 -7.62
CA CYS A 354 34.68 15.85 -8.38
C CYS A 354 34.61 14.52 -7.61
N LYS A 355 34.52 14.57 -6.26
CA LYS A 355 34.52 13.37 -5.40
C LYS A 355 33.29 12.48 -5.63
N PHE A 356 32.23 13.00 -6.25
CA PHE A 356 31.05 12.24 -6.65
C PHE A 356 31.35 11.12 -7.67
N GLN A 357 32.47 11.17 -8.40
CA GLN A 357 32.89 10.08 -9.27
C GLN A 357 33.27 8.82 -8.46
N GLN A 358 33.96 9.01 -7.33
CA GLN A 358 34.32 7.93 -6.40
C GLN A 358 33.13 7.49 -5.53
N TYR A 359 32.17 8.39 -5.32
CA TYR A 359 30.93 8.10 -4.62
C TYR A 359 30.12 7.03 -5.35
N ALA A 360 29.95 7.16 -6.67
CA ALA A 360 29.17 6.23 -7.48
C ALA A 360 29.67 4.78 -7.36
N SER A 361 30.99 4.58 -7.29
CA SER A 361 31.59 3.24 -7.14
C SER A 361 31.61 2.72 -5.71
N GLY A 362 31.16 3.49 -4.71
CA GLY A 362 31.22 3.14 -3.29
C GLY A 362 32.64 3.18 -2.70
N CYS A 363 33.62 3.70 -3.45
CA CYS A 363 35.03 3.76 -3.05
C CYS A 363 35.39 5.02 -2.25
N LEU A 364 34.44 5.95 -2.10
CA LEU A 364 34.67 7.22 -1.44
C LEU A 364 35.01 7.03 0.05
N VAL A 365 36.17 7.56 0.46
CA VAL A 365 36.54 7.73 1.86
C VAL A 365 36.29 9.19 2.21
N LEU A 366 35.23 9.44 2.97
CA LEU A 366 34.99 10.75 3.58
C LEU A 366 35.77 10.76 4.91
N ASN A 367 36.87 11.50 4.95
CA ASN A 367 37.60 11.80 6.19
C ASN A 367 36.83 12.82 7.03
#